data_AF-A0A285PDQ2-F1
#
_entry.id   AF-A0A285PDQ2-F1
#
_cell.length_a   1.000
_cell.length_b   1.000
_cell.length_c   1.000
_cell.angle_alpha   90.00
_cell.angle_beta   90.00
_cell.angle_gamma   90.00
#
_symmetry.space_group_name_H-M   'P 1'
#
loop_
_entity.id
_entity.type
_entity.pdbx_description
1 polymer ?
#
loop_
_entity_poly.entity_id
_entity_poly.type
_entity_poly.pdbx_seq_one_letter_code
_entity_poly.pdbx_strand_id
1 'polypeptide(L)' 'MSDTVRKPSRIRFALLIFCFVYPMVTILLYGLVVMTPDWALWQRSLVLVPIIIVMMVFVIVPIIQRYMNRWITKPA' A
#
# COMPACT_ATOMS: atom_id res chain seq x y z
N MET A 1 -27.53 -13.76 21.86
CA MET A 1 -27.28 -14.36 20.53
C MET A 1 -26.54 -13.30 19.73
N SER A 2 -25.22 -13.45 19.54
CA SER A 2 -24.34 -12.40 19.06
C SER A 2 -24.45 -12.25 17.54
N ASP A 3 -25.25 -11.29 17.07
CA ASP A 3 -25.29 -10.90 15.66
C ASP A 3 -23.99 -10.17 15.30
N THR A 4 -22.98 -10.96 14.93
CA THR A 4 -21.72 -10.47 14.37
C THR A 4 -22.01 -9.87 12.99
N VAL A 5 -22.23 -8.56 12.97
CA VAL A 5 -22.47 -7.76 11.77
C VAL A 5 -21.37 -8.05 10.75
N ARG A 6 -21.73 -8.80 9.72
CA ARG A 6 -20.88 -9.24 8.61
C ARG A 6 -20.42 -8.03 7.80
N LYS A 7 -19.35 -7.36 8.23
CA LYS A 7 -18.51 -6.51 7.36
C LYS A 7 -17.08 -7.08 7.25
N PRO A 8 -16.89 -8.25 6.60
CA PRO A 8 -15.56 -8.80 6.40
C PRO A 8 -14.82 -8.21 5.18
N SER A 9 -15.31 -7.12 4.57
CA SER A 9 -14.64 -6.52 3.40
C SER A 9 -13.53 -5.55 3.80
N ARG A 10 -13.74 -4.66 4.78
CA ARG A 10 -12.77 -3.60 5.13
C ARG A 10 -11.51 -4.12 5.85
N ILE A 11 -11.66 -5.11 6.74
CA ILE A 11 -10.52 -5.69 7.49
C ILE A 11 -9.64 -6.54 6.58
N ARG A 12 -10.25 -7.43 5.76
CA ARG A 12 -9.50 -8.24 4.78
C ARG A 12 -8.79 -7.36 3.76
N PHE A 13 -9.42 -6.27 3.36
CA PHE A 13 -8.84 -5.26 2.50
C PHE A 13 -7.66 -4.53 3.14
N ALA A 14 -7.81 -4.07 4.38
CA ALA A 14 -6.72 -3.44 5.12
C ALA A 14 -5.52 -4.39 5.27
N LEU A 15 -5.76 -5.67 5.55
CA LEU A 15 -4.70 -6.69 5.61
C LEU A 15 -4.01 -6.91 4.26
N LEU A 16 -4.76 -6.95 3.16
CA LEU A 16 -4.18 -7.17 1.83
C LEU A 16 -3.35 -5.97 1.38
N ILE A 17 -3.81 -4.76 1.67
CA ILE A 17 -3.02 -3.52 1.51
C ILE A 17 -1.78 -3.58 2.39
N PHE A 18 -1.93 -3.86 3.68
CA PHE A 18 -0.80 -3.91 4.60
C PHE A 18 0.25 -4.92 4.14
N CYS A 19 -0.19 -6.08 3.67
CA CYS A 19 0.66 -7.15 3.14
C CYS A 19 1.38 -6.74 1.84
N PHE A 20 0.78 -5.90 1.00
CA PHE A 20 1.42 -5.41 -0.23
C PHE A 20 2.29 -4.17 -0.02
N VAL A 21 1.82 -3.24 0.81
CA VAL A 21 2.48 -1.95 1.07
C VAL A 21 3.75 -2.14 1.85
N TYR A 22 3.72 -2.99 2.89
CA TYR A 22 4.86 -3.24 3.73
C TYR A 22 6.09 -3.68 2.91
N PRO A 23 6.04 -4.75 2.10
CA PRO A 23 7.20 -5.15 1.30
C PRO A 23 7.56 -4.11 0.24
N MET A 24 6.59 -3.41 -0.37
CA MET A 24 6.89 -2.37 -1.37
C MET A 24 7.69 -1.21 -0.76
N VAL A 25 7.26 -0.73 0.41
CA VAL A 25 7.95 0.32 1.17
C VAL A 25 9.31 -0.18 1.62
N THR A 26 9.41 -1.40 2.14
CA THR A 26 10.68 -1.99 2.56
C THR A 26 11.65 -2.11 1.39
N ILE A 27 11.23 -2.62 0.23
CA ILE A 27 12.09 -2.72 -0.96
C ILE A 27 12.58 -1.35 -1.40
N LEU A 28 11.67 -0.37 -1.46
CA LEU A 28 12.03 0.98 -1.85
C LEU A 28 13.02 1.61 -0.86
N LEU A 29 12.79 1.41 0.44
CA LEU A 29 13.68 1.88 1.51
C LEU A 29 15.06 1.25 1.40
N TYR A 30 15.13 -0.08 1.27
CA TYR A 30 16.39 -0.80 1.12
C TYR A 30 17.13 -0.39 -0.16
N GLY A 31 16.41 -0.24 -1.28
CA GLY A 31 16.96 0.25 -2.53
C GLY A 31 17.53 1.66 -2.40
N LEU A 32 16.80 2.57 -1.74
CA LEU A 32 17.29 3.92 -1.47
C LEU A 32 18.52 3.92 -0.57
N VAL A 33 18.52 3.12 0.49
CA VAL A 33 19.66 3.01 1.43
C VAL A 33 20.90 2.51 0.70
N VAL A 34 20.76 1.52 -0.18
CA VAL A 34 21.87 0.97 -0.98
C VAL A 34 22.34 1.95 -2.07
N MET A 35 21.44 2.68 -2.72
CA MET A 35 21.82 3.66 -3.76
C MET A 35 22.39 4.97 -3.19
N THR A 36 22.05 5.34 -1.96
CA THR A 36 22.42 6.63 -1.36
C THR A 36 23.17 6.49 -0.04
N PRO A 37 24.24 5.68 0.07
CA PRO A 37 24.91 5.35 1.34
C PRO A 37 25.48 6.56 2.08
N ASP A 38 25.88 7.61 1.36
CA ASP A 38 26.47 8.83 1.94
C ASP A 38 25.48 9.99 2.13
N TRP A 39 24.20 9.80 1.80
CA TRP A 39 23.21 10.87 1.92
C TRP A 39 22.81 11.11 3.38
N ALA A 40 22.75 12.39 3.75
CA ALA A 40 22.20 12.80 5.03
C ALA A 40 20.71 12.40 5.14
N LEU A 41 20.26 12.11 6.37
CA LEU A 41 18.89 11.65 6.65
C LEU A 41 17.80 12.56 6.07
N TRP A 42 18.02 13.88 6.04
CA TRP A 42 17.06 14.83 5.46
C TRP A 42 16.90 14.64 3.95
N GLN A 43 17.99 14.36 3.24
CA GLN A 43 18.04 14.26 1.78
C GLN A 43 17.36 12.98 1.34
N ARG A 44 17.62 11.88 2.07
CA ARG A 44 16.88 10.62 1.91
C ARG A 44 15.40 10.81 2.21
N SER A 45 15.04 11.49 3.30
CA SER A 45 13.63 11.71 3.67
C SER A 45 12.89 12.55 2.62
N LEU A 46 13.54 13.58 2.10
CA LEU A 46 12.98 14.47 1.07
C LEU A 46 12.69 13.74 -0.24
N VAL A 47 13.45 12.69 -0.56
CA VAL A 47 13.22 11.84 -1.74
C VAL A 47 12.30 10.65 -1.45
N LEU A 48 12.47 10.01 -0.30
CA LEU A 48 11.70 8.83 0.10
C LEU A 48 10.21 9.16 0.26
N VAL A 49 9.88 10.26 0.93
CA VAL A 49 8.50 10.68 1.20
C VAL A 49 7.69 10.87 -0.09
N PRO A 50 8.10 11.71 -1.07
CA PRO A 50 7.33 11.90 -2.28
C PRO A 50 7.23 10.63 -3.11
N ILE A 51 8.28 9.80 -3.16
CA ILE A 51 8.20 8.52 -3.87
C ILE A 51 7.17 7.61 -3.19
N ILE A 52 7.17 7.50 -1.86
CA ILE A 52 6.17 6.74 -1.12
C ILE A 52 4.77 7.28 -1.42
N ILE A 53 4.55 8.60 -1.39
CA ILE A 53 3.23 9.19 -1.68
C ILE A 53 2.78 8.84 -3.10
N VAL A 54 3.64 9.03 -4.10
CA VAL A 54 3.32 8.71 -5.50
C VAL A 54 3.03 7.22 -5.65
N MET A 55 3.86 6.34 -5.07
CA MET A 55 3.62 4.89 -5.03
C MET A 55 2.29 4.56 -4.36
N MET A 56 1.98 5.16 -3.22
CA MET A 56 0.73 4.90 -2.50
C MET A 56 -0.48 5.29 -3.36
N VAL A 57 -0.46 6.47 -3.97
CA VAL A 57 -1.57 6.97 -4.77
C VAL A 57 -1.69 6.20 -6.10
N PHE A 58 -0.59 5.91 -6.78
CA PHE A 58 -0.60 5.28 -8.11
C PHE A 58 -0.55 3.75 -8.10
N VAL A 59 -0.20 3.10 -7.00
CA VAL A 59 -0.17 1.64 -6.90
C VAL A 59 -1.26 1.14 -5.97
N ILE A 60 -1.36 1.67 -4.75
CA ILE A 60 -2.32 1.16 -3.77
C ILE A 60 -3.76 1.48 -4.20
N VAL A 61 -4.05 2.76 -4.50
CA VAL A 61 -5.42 3.18 -4.87
C VAL A 61 -5.97 2.43 -6.10
N PRO A 62 -5.25 2.25 -7.21
CA PRO A 62 -5.78 1.49 -8.34
C PRO A 62 -5.84 0.00 -8.07
N ILE A 63 -4.93 -0.59 -7.28
CA ILE A 63 -5.05 -1.99 -6.87
C ILE A 63 -6.34 -2.19 -6.07
N ILE A 64 -6.62 -1.29 -5.13
CA ILE A 64 -7.87 -1.24 -4.36
C ILE A 64 -9.08 -1.18 -5.30
N GLN A 65 -9.09 -0.21 -6.22
CA GLN A 65 -10.20 -0.01 -7.15
C GLN A 65 -10.38 -1.22 -8.07
N ARG A 66 -9.28 -1.86 -8.50
CA ARG A 66 -9.29 -3.06 -9.35
C ARG A 66 -9.86 -4.27 -8.62
N TYR A 67 -9.51 -4.47 -7.34
CA TYR A 67 -10.14 -5.51 -6.52
C TYR A 67 -11.62 -5.21 -6.30
N MET A 68 -12.00 -3.96 -6.04
CA MET A 68 -13.41 -3.58 -5.85
C MET A 68 -14.24 -3.78 -7.13
N ASN A 69 -13.72 -3.39 -8.29
CA ASN A 69 -14.37 -3.59 -9.59
C ASN A 69 -14.54 -5.07 -9.93
N ARG A 70 -13.54 -5.91 -9.63
CA ARG A 70 -13.61 -7.37 -9.86
C ARG A 70 -14.66 -8.07 -9.00
N TRP A 71 -15.09 -7.45 -7.90
CA TRP A 71 -16.19 -7.95 -7.06
C TRP A 71 -17.57 -7.39 -7.47
N ILE A 72 -17.64 -6.17 -8.01
CA ILE A 72 -18.91 -5.53 -8.43
C ILE A 72 -19.39 -5.96 -9.83
N THR A 73 -18.52 -6.47 -10.69
CA THR A 73 -18.88 -6.98 -12.04
C THR A 73 -19.31 -8.45 -12.07
N LYS A 74 -19.74 -9.03 -10.93
CA LYS A 74 -20.68 -10.15 -11.00
C LYS A 74 -22.10 -9.59 -10.96
N PRO A 75 -22.79 -9.42 -12.10
CA PRO A 75 -24.23 -9.27 -12.05
C PRO A 75 -24.78 -10.58 -11.46
N ALA A 76 -25.33 -10.48 -10.25
CA ALA A 76 -26.23 -11.47 -9.69
C ALA A 76 -27.65 -10.97 -9.91
#